data_AF-A0A1C0A874-F1
#
_entry.id   AF-A0A1C0A874-F1
#
_cell.length_a   1.000
_cell.length_b   1.000
_cell.length_c   1.000
_cell.angle_alpha   90.00
_cell.angle_beta   90.00
_cell.angle_gamma   90.00
#
_symmetry.space_group_name_H-M   'P 1'
#
loop_
_entity.id
_entity.type
_entity.pdbx_description
1 polymer ?
#
loop_
_entity_poly.entity_id
_entity_poly.type
_entity_poly.pdbx_seq_one_letter_code
_entity_poly.pdbx_strand_id
1 'polypeptide(L)'
;MSHKSHVHCTVNNCQWWEGPNLCIAEKILVVSDEFAKKLPNEVDVEETNQIVNDLGSSPVDECYQSCCKTFVPRDKYLSGMGGSEYNNVEV
;
A
#
# COMPACT_ATOMS: atom_id res chain seq x y z
N MET A 1 20.79 -4.26 11.75
CA MET A 1 20.71 -3.56 10.44
C MET A 1 19.30 -3.01 10.32
N SER A 2 19.16 -1.70 10.08
CA SER A 2 17.84 -1.09 9.89
C SER A 2 17.26 -1.58 8.55
N HIS A 3 16.13 -2.29 8.59
CA HIS A 3 15.40 -2.62 7.37
C HIS A 3 14.79 -1.33 6.83
N LYS A 4 15.36 -0.80 5.74
CA LYS A 4 14.75 0.30 5.00
C LYS A 4 13.63 -0.28 4.12
N SER A 5 12.40 0.15 4.37
CA SER A 5 11.28 -0.14 3.47
C SER A 5 11.45 0.67 2.18
N HIS A 6 11.38 0.01 1.03
CA HIS A 6 11.27 0.68 -0.26
C HIS A 6 9.84 0.52 -0.75
N VAL A 7 9.15 1.64 -0.94
CA VAL A 7 7.81 1.65 -1.52
C VAL A 7 7.92 2.18 -2.93
N HIS A 8 7.48 1.39 -3.91
CA HIS A 8 7.44 1.82 -5.31
C HIS A 8 6.02 2.26 -5.68
N CYS A 9 5.91 3.42 -6.33
CA CYS A 9 4.66 3.97 -6.84
C CYS A 9 4.72 4.06 -8.37
N THR A 10 3.84 3.33 -9.05
CA THR A 10 3.78 3.30 -10.53
C THR A 10 2.79 4.31 -11.12
N VAL A 11 2.21 5.16 -10.28
CA VAL A 11 1.27 6.21 -10.70
C VAL A 11 2.08 7.36 -11.33
N ASN A 12 1.98 7.48 -12.65
CA ASN A 12 2.86 8.34 -13.47
C ASN A 12 2.76 9.84 -13.16
N ASN A 13 1.65 10.30 -12.58
CA ASN A 13 1.42 11.69 -12.19
C ASN A 13 1.44 11.90 -10.66
N CYS A 14 1.93 10.94 -9.88
CA CYS A 14 2.09 11.12 -8.44
C CYS A 14 3.30 12.03 -8.15
N GLN A 15 3.07 13.06 -7.33
CA GLN A 15 4.08 14.06 -6.94
C GLN A 15 5.18 13.47 -6.05
N TRP A 16 4.88 12.37 -5.35
CA TRP A 16 5.66 11.87 -4.23
C TRP A 16 6.64 10.74 -4.58
N TRP A 17 7.07 10.63 -5.84
CA TRP A 17 8.14 9.69 -6.19
C TRP A 17 9.31 10.37 -6.90
N GLU A 18 10.50 9.83 -6.65
CA GLU A 18 11.73 10.14 -7.35
C GLU A 18 12.26 8.90 -8.09
N GLY A 19 13.17 9.08 -9.04
CA GLY A 19 13.64 7.99 -9.89
C GLY A 19 14.28 6.83 -9.10
N PRO A 20 14.04 5.56 -9.46
CA PRO A 20 13.00 5.00 -10.34
C PRO A 20 11.74 4.62 -9.54
N ASN A 21 10.69 5.46 -9.61
CA ASN A 21 9.38 5.22 -8.98
C ASN A 21 9.45 4.95 -7.47
N LEU A 22 10.48 5.45 -6.77
CA LEU A 22 10.64 5.28 -5.34
C LEU A 22 9.85 6.36 -4.62
N CYS A 23 8.92 5.97 -3.76
CA CYS A 23 8.12 6.91 -2.99
C CYS A 23 8.97 7.62 -1.93
N ILE A 24 8.86 8.95 -1.90
CA ILE A 24 9.53 9.85 -0.97
C ILE A 24 8.54 10.53 0.00
N ALA A 25 7.27 10.12 0.01
CA ALA A 25 6.29 10.64 0.95
C ALA A 25 6.69 10.30 2.41
N GLU A 26 6.45 11.23 3.33
CA GLU A 26 6.69 10.98 4.77
C GLU A 26 5.76 9.89 5.32
N LYS A 27 4.51 9.84 4.83
CA LYS A 27 3.48 8.87 5.23
C LYS A 27 2.78 8.35 3.98
N ILE A 28 2.43 7.07 4.01
CA ILE A 28 1.67 6.40 2.96
C ILE A 28 0.46 5.74 3.61
N LEU A 29 -0.72 6.08 3.13
CA LEU A 29 -1.97 5.46 3.55
C LEU A 29 -2.32 4.31 2.58
N VAL A 30 -2.41 3.10 3.10
CA VAL A 30 -2.92 1.93 2.36
C VAL A 30 -4.31 1.62 2.89
N VAL A 31 -5.29 1.61 1.99
CA VAL A 31 -6.69 1.25 2.30
C VAL A 31 -7.23 0.31 1.22
N SER A 32 -8.36 -0.33 1.50
CA SER A 32 -9.15 -1.03 0.48
C SER A 32 -9.58 -0.07 -0.64
N ASP A 33 -9.79 -0.61 -1.84
CA ASP A 33 -10.29 0.15 -2.98
C ASP A 33 -11.67 0.76 -2.69
N GLU A 34 -12.48 0.12 -1.85
CA GLU A 34 -13.79 0.65 -1.44
C GLU A 34 -13.63 1.89 -0.56
N PHE A 35 -12.67 1.89 0.36
CA PHE A 35 -12.39 3.03 1.24
C PHE A 35 -11.74 4.17 0.46
N ALA A 36 -10.81 3.85 -0.44
CA ALA A 36 -10.18 4.85 -1.32
C ALA A 36 -11.22 5.66 -2.10
N LYS A 37 -12.28 5.03 -2.60
CA LYS A 37 -13.37 5.70 -3.33
C LYS A 37 -14.23 6.64 -2.48
N LYS A 38 -14.24 6.46 -1.16
CA LYS A 38 -15.01 7.29 -0.21
C LYS A 38 -14.21 8.45 0.35
N LEU A 39 -12.87 8.40 0.21
CA LEU A 39 -11.98 9.45 0.67
C LEU A 39 -11.96 10.64 -0.30
N PRO A 40 -11.76 11.88 0.20
CA PRO A 40 -11.56 13.04 -0.67
C PRO A 40 -10.32 12.88 -1.57
N ASN A 41 -10.34 13.52 -2.74
CA ASN A 41 -9.17 13.52 -3.65
C ASN A 41 -8.00 14.38 -3.11
N GLU A 42 -8.27 15.26 -2.15
CA GLU A 42 -7.33 16.26 -1.63
C GLU A 42 -6.65 15.83 -0.33
N VAL A 43 -6.71 14.53 0.01
CA VAL A 43 -6.07 13.99 1.21
C VAL A 43 -4.56 14.19 1.13
N ASP A 44 -4.03 15.01 2.04
CA ASP A 44 -2.59 15.22 2.19
C ASP A 44 -1.98 14.24 3.20
N VAL A 45 -0.67 14.10 3.16
CA VAL A 45 0.18 13.27 4.04
C VAL A 45 -0.18 13.49 5.51
N GLU A 46 -0.47 14.72 5.92
CA GLU A 46 -0.79 15.06 7.31
C GLU A 46 -2.15 14.54 7.79
N GLU A 47 -3.12 14.40 6.89
CA GLU A 47 -4.47 13.92 7.21
C GLU A 47 -4.52 12.40 7.42
N THR A 48 -3.46 11.69 7.01
CA THR A 48 -3.36 10.23 7.12
C THR A 48 -3.67 9.72 8.53
N ASN A 49 -3.16 10.39 9.56
CA ASN A 49 -3.39 9.97 10.95
C ASN A 49 -4.85 10.13 11.38
N GLN A 50 -5.52 11.20 10.93
CA GLN A 50 -6.94 11.43 11.22
C GLN A 50 -7.79 10.38 10.52
N ILE A 51 -7.49 10.09 9.25
CA ILE A 51 -8.19 9.07 8.48
C ILE A 51 -8.07 7.69 9.11
N VAL A 52 -6.89 7.31 9.61
CA VAL A 52 -6.69 6.04 10.33
C VAL A 52 -7.55 5.98 11.60
N ASN A 53 -7.65 7.08 12.35
CA ASN A 53 -8.47 7.14 13.56
C ASN A 53 -9.97 7.04 13.25
N ASP A 54 -10.44 7.65 12.16
CA ASP A 54 -11.86 7.74 11.81
C ASP A 54 -12.37 6.49 11.08
N LEU A 55 -11.60 5.96 10.11
CA LEU A 55 -12.00 4.80 9.30
C LEU A 55 -11.65 3.46 9.96
N GLY A 56 -10.66 3.43 10.86
CA GLY A 56 -10.14 2.19 11.41
C GLY A 56 -9.52 1.29 10.35
N SER A 57 -9.73 -0.02 10.46
CA SER A 57 -9.15 -1.01 9.54
C SER A 57 -10.11 -1.34 8.39
N SER A 58 -9.63 -1.26 7.14
CA SER A 58 -10.38 -1.75 5.98
C SER A 58 -10.13 -3.25 5.76
N PRO A 59 -11.13 -4.13 5.92
CA PRO A 59 -10.94 -5.57 5.75
C PRO A 59 -10.73 -5.91 4.27
N VAL A 60 -9.65 -6.64 3.96
CA VAL A 60 -9.32 -7.17 2.64
C VAL A 60 -8.69 -8.56 2.80
N ASP A 61 -9.03 -9.48 1.89
CA ASP A 61 -8.53 -10.87 1.91
C ASP A 61 -7.51 -11.12 0.79
N GLU A 62 -7.48 -10.26 -0.23
CA GLU A 62 -6.60 -10.37 -1.39
C GLU A 62 -6.00 -9.02 -1.79
N CYS A 63 -4.77 -9.03 -2.31
CA CYS A 63 -4.04 -7.79 -2.60
C CYS A 63 -4.71 -6.88 -3.62
N TYR A 64 -5.46 -7.44 -4.57
CA TYR A 64 -6.19 -6.68 -5.59
C TYR A 64 -7.42 -5.94 -5.04
N GLN A 65 -7.81 -6.18 -3.79
CA GLN A 65 -8.86 -5.43 -3.10
C GLN A 65 -8.31 -4.18 -2.41
N SER A 66 -6.99 -3.95 -2.51
CA SER A 66 -6.26 -2.84 -1.91
C SER A 66 -5.33 -2.20 -2.91
N CYS A 67 -4.87 -0.99 -2.58
CA CYS A 67 -3.85 -0.31 -3.37
C CYS A 67 -2.43 -0.89 -3.18
N CYS A 68 -2.22 -1.84 -2.26
CA CYS A 68 -0.90 -2.42 -1.98
C CYS A 68 -0.73 -3.78 -2.67
N LYS A 69 -0.01 -3.81 -3.81
CA LYS A 69 0.12 -5.05 -4.59
C LYS A 69 0.96 -6.13 -3.91
N THR A 70 1.84 -5.73 -2.99
CA THR A 70 2.64 -6.62 -2.14
C THR A 70 1.92 -7.07 -0.87
N PHE A 71 0.65 -6.68 -0.67
CA PHE A 71 -0.16 -7.15 0.45
C PHE A 71 -0.27 -8.67 0.43
N VAL A 72 -0.09 -9.28 1.60
CA VAL A 72 -0.31 -10.70 1.84
C VAL A 72 -1.07 -10.81 3.17
N PRO A 73 -2.20 -11.53 3.23
CA PRO A 73 -2.85 -11.84 4.49
C PRO A 73 -1.87 -12.47 5.48
N ARG A 74 -1.94 -12.03 6.74
CA ARG A 74 -0.95 -12.41 7.76
C ARG A 74 -0.90 -13.93 7.99
N ASP A 75 -2.05 -14.57 8.00
CA ASP A 75 -2.20 -16.02 8.11
C ASP A 75 -1.53 -16.75 6.93
N LYS A 76 -1.77 -16.30 5.69
CA LYS A 76 -1.13 -16.85 4.48
C LYS A 76 0.38 -16.67 4.50
N TYR A 77 0.88 -15.53 4.98
CA TYR A 77 2.32 -15.29 5.13
C TYR A 77 2.94 -16.26 6.15
N LEU A 78 2.32 -16.39 7.33
CA LEU A 78 2.81 -17.27 8.40
C LEU A 78 2.78 -18.75 8.02
N SER A 79 1.83 -19.16 7.17
CA SER A 79 1.75 -20.53 6.64
C SER A 79 2.70 -20.78 5.45
N GLY A 80 3.51 -19.79 5.05
CA GLY A 80 4.42 -19.90 3.90
C GLY A 80 3.71 -19.95 2.54
N MET A 81 2.45 -19.51 2.47
CA MET A 81 1.60 -19.55 1.28
C MET A 81 1.49 -18.19 0.57
N GLY A 82 2.28 -17.18 0.95
CA GLY A 82 2.24 -15.86 0.32
C GLY A 82 3.50 -15.03 0.54
N GLY A 83 3.79 -14.14 -0.42
CA GLY A 83 4.87 -13.14 -0.31
C GLY A 83 6.27 -13.60 -0.71
N SER A 84 6.48 -14.84 -1.15
CA SER A 84 7.81 -15.39 -1.46
C SER A 84 8.04 -15.85 -2.90
N GLU A 85 7.09 -15.68 -3.83
CA GLU A 85 7.18 -16.23 -5.20
C GLU A 85 7.09 -15.18 -6.32
N TYR A 86 7.79 -14.04 -6.19
CA TYR A 86 7.87 -13.09 -7.32
C TYR A 86 8.66 -13.65 -8.53
N ASN A 87 9.39 -14.75 -8.36
CA ASN A 87 10.26 -15.32 -9.41
C ASN A 87 9.52 -16.15 -10.49
N ASN A 88 8.20 -16.34 -10.40
CA ASN A 88 7.43 -17.19 -11.33
C ASN A 88 6.29 -16.47 -12.05
N VAL A 89 6.20 -15.14 -11.96
CA VAL A 89 5.16 -14.36 -12.66
C VAL A 89 5.77 -13.84 -13.96
N GLU A 90 5.51 -14.53 -15.08
CA GLU A 90 5.69 -13.93 -16.41
C GLU A 90 4.68 -12.77 -16.55
N VAL A 91 5.20 -11.55 -16.72
CA VAL A 91 4.42 -10.32 -16.93
C VAL A 91 4.18 -10.13 -18.42
#